data_AF-A0AAW3AU81-F1
#
_entry.id   AF-A0AAW3AU81-F1
#
_cell.length_a   1.000
_cell.length_b   1.000
_cell.length_c   1.000
_cell.angle_alpha   90.00
_cell.angle_beta   90.00
_cell.angle_gamma   90.00
#
_symmetry.space_group_name_H-M   'P 1'
#
loop_
_entity.id
_entity.type
_entity.pdbx_description
1 polymer ?
#
loop_
_entity_poly.entity_id
_entity_poly.type
_entity_poly.pdbx_seq_one_letter_code
_entity_poly.pdbx_strand_id
1 'polypeptide(L)'
;MTRSNALVERELYVRHLYTASRAALLLKEALLIKDHLAEVNPASLREMSGLHELASQLLELLPRKTQLTALYKDVLVNRRDMDTRPVELPIPIAEENLVMFGRQLMMALWKYVWDVGRYDELPHPFGGMVMEALQMKYCWLPDSRIGCLLATIHERGHTQYRQNCGSRELLGQPVCEAHSMTIHESQSHLVEYLTPALRDSFSDQPALTVDKACKTSQWVACGYNRVKEDEGSCSWHILLRYEIECNVVED
;
A
#
# COMPACT_ATOMS: atom_id res chain seq x y z
N MET A 1 22.47 -5.76 15.35
CA MET A 1 21.48 -5.48 16.40
C MET A 1 20.32 -6.45 16.23
N THR A 2 20.10 -7.31 17.21
CA THR A 2 19.17 -8.45 17.14
C THR A 2 17.71 -7.98 17.27
N ARG A 3 16.83 -8.57 16.45
CA ARG A 3 15.38 -8.29 16.28
C ARG A 3 14.57 -8.12 17.58
N SER A 4 15.05 -8.71 18.69
CA SER A 4 14.50 -8.54 20.04
C SER A 4 14.56 -7.08 20.51
N ASN A 5 15.64 -6.34 20.22
CA ASN A 5 15.76 -4.94 20.63
C ASN A 5 14.80 -4.03 19.85
N ALA A 6 14.59 -4.29 18.55
CA ALA A 6 13.68 -3.49 17.73
C ALA A 6 12.19 -3.69 18.09
N LEU A 7 11.82 -4.89 18.53
CA LEU A 7 10.47 -5.16 19.05
C LEU A 7 10.25 -4.46 20.40
N VAL A 8 11.23 -4.54 21.30
CA VAL A 8 11.19 -3.85 22.59
C VAL A 8 11.16 -2.33 22.41
N GLU A 9 11.95 -1.77 21.50
CA GLU A 9 11.91 -0.34 21.16
C GLU A 9 10.56 0.08 20.58
N ARG A 10 9.94 -0.74 19.71
CA ARG A 10 8.59 -0.47 19.19
C ARG A 10 7.53 -0.56 20.29
N GLU A 11 7.59 -1.54 21.17
CA GLU A 11 6.67 -1.64 22.31
C GLU A 11 6.81 -0.45 23.26
N LEU A 12 8.05 -0.02 23.53
CA LEU A 12 8.33 1.18 24.33
C LEU A 12 7.81 2.45 23.65
N TYR A 13 7.99 2.58 22.33
CA TYR A 13 7.46 3.69 21.55
C TYR A 13 5.92 3.71 21.56
N VAL A 14 5.28 2.56 21.38
CA VAL A 14 3.81 2.43 21.47
C VAL A 14 3.31 2.79 22.88
N ARG A 15 3.96 2.29 23.94
CA ARG A 15 3.66 2.66 25.33
C ARG A 15 3.87 4.16 25.59
N HIS A 16 4.89 4.75 24.97
CA HIS A 16 5.10 6.19 25.03
C HIS A 16 3.98 6.96 24.33
N LEU A 17 3.49 6.52 23.17
CA LEU A 17 2.32 7.13 22.51
C LEU A 17 1.07 7.12 23.39
N TYR A 18 0.84 6.05 24.18
CA TYR A 18 -0.27 5.98 25.14
C TYR A 18 -0.15 6.98 26.30
N THR A 19 1.07 7.45 26.61
CA THR A 19 1.35 8.42 27.69
C THR A 19 1.75 9.79 27.15
N ALA A 20 1.84 9.94 25.83
CA ALA A 20 2.26 11.16 25.16
C ALA A 20 1.12 12.19 25.22
N SER A 21 1.26 13.14 26.14
CA SER A 21 0.34 14.28 26.33
C SER A 21 0.02 15.02 25.03
N ARG A 22 0.95 15.03 24.06
CA ARG A 22 0.78 15.67 22.75
C ARG A 22 -0.22 14.95 21.84
N ALA A 23 -0.25 13.62 21.82
CA ALA A 23 -1.19 12.88 20.97
C ALA A 23 -2.63 13.07 21.46
N ALA A 24 -2.82 13.01 22.77
CA ALA A 24 -4.11 13.31 23.40
C ALA A 24 -4.56 14.77 23.14
N LEU A 25 -3.62 15.72 23.13
CA LEU A 25 -3.92 17.11 22.80
C LEU A 25 -4.35 17.28 21.34
N LEU A 26 -3.62 16.69 20.39
CA LEU A 26 -3.96 16.74 18.97
C LEU A 26 -5.32 16.07 18.69
N LEU A 27 -5.63 14.97 19.39
CA LEU A 27 -6.94 14.33 19.28
C LEU A 27 -8.05 15.26 19.79
N LYS A 28 -7.84 15.94 20.92
CA LYS A 28 -8.80 16.94 21.44
C LYS A 28 -9.02 18.08 20.43
N GLU A 29 -7.94 18.60 19.84
CA GLU A 29 -8.03 19.64 18.81
C GLU A 29 -8.80 19.15 17.57
N ALA A 30 -8.52 17.93 17.11
CA ALA A 30 -9.22 17.32 15.98
C ALA A 30 -10.73 17.15 16.27
N LEU A 31 -11.09 16.76 17.49
CA LEU A 31 -12.50 16.65 17.92
C LEU A 31 -13.19 18.02 17.93
N LEU A 32 -12.54 19.08 18.40
CA LEU A 32 -13.09 20.43 18.34
C LEU A 32 -13.31 20.91 16.89
N ILE A 33 -12.38 20.58 15.99
CA ILE A 33 -12.54 20.88 14.55
C ILE A 33 -13.72 20.09 13.98
N LYS A 34 -13.87 18.81 14.34
CA LYS A 34 -15.02 17.99 13.95
C LYS A 34 -16.33 18.65 14.37
N ASP A 35 -16.44 19.04 15.64
CA ASP A 35 -17.66 19.65 16.18
C ASP A 35 -17.97 20.97 15.46
N HIS A 36 -16.95 21.79 15.20
CA HIS A 36 -17.11 23.03 14.44
C HIS A 36 -17.57 22.77 13.00
N LEU A 37 -16.96 21.78 12.31
CA LEU A 37 -17.38 21.37 10.97
C LEU A 37 -18.84 20.90 10.94
N ALA A 38 -19.34 20.30 12.02
CA ALA A 38 -20.72 19.84 12.11
C ALA A 38 -21.71 21.01 12.06
N GLU A 39 -21.30 22.17 12.59
CA GLU A 39 -22.09 23.40 12.54
C GLU A 39 -21.98 24.11 11.20
N VAL A 40 -20.76 24.26 10.66
CA VAL A 40 -20.51 25.16 9.51
C VAL A 40 -20.58 24.47 8.15
N ASN A 41 -20.29 23.17 8.08
CA ASN A 41 -20.34 22.38 6.85
C ASN A 41 -20.74 20.93 7.14
N PRO A 42 -21.99 20.71 7.58
CA PRO A 42 -22.49 19.37 7.89
C PRO A 42 -22.54 18.47 6.64
N ALA A 43 -22.44 19.02 5.42
CA ALA A 43 -22.37 18.23 4.19
C ALA A 43 -21.04 17.49 4.07
N SER A 44 -19.91 18.13 4.38
CA SER A 44 -18.59 17.46 4.36
C SER A 44 -18.44 16.43 5.46
N LEU A 45 -19.03 16.66 6.64
CA LEU A 45 -19.12 15.62 7.67
C LEU A 45 -20.04 14.48 7.24
N ARG A 46 -21.19 14.77 6.61
CA ARG A 46 -22.04 13.73 6.01
C ARG A 46 -21.35 13.00 4.87
N GLU A 47 -20.42 13.60 4.16
CA GLU A 47 -19.63 12.95 3.12
C GLU A 47 -18.54 12.07 3.74
N MET A 48 -17.90 12.50 4.84
CA MET A 48 -17.07 11.60 5.66
C MET A 48 -17.91 10.45 6.23
N SER A 49 -19.06 10.74 6.85
CA SER A 49 -20.01 9.74 7.34
C SER A 49 -20.66 8.92 6.22
N GLY A 50 -20.72 9.42 4.99
CA GLY A 50 -21.28 8.77 3.80
C GLY A 50 -20.25 7.88 3.09
N LEU A 51 -18.97 8.24 3.15
CA LEU A 51 -17.86 7.31 2.98
C LEU A 51 -17.92 6.22 4.08
N HIS A 52 -18.46 6.53 5.26
CA HIS A 52 -18.80 5.57 6.31
C HIS A 52 -20.24 5.03 6.25
N GLU A 53 -21.09 5.34 5.25
CA GLU A 53 -22.38 4.62 5.03
C GLU A 53 -22.14 3.17 4.60
N LEU A 54 -20.86 2.78 4.51
CA LEU A 54 -20.34 1.48 4.88
C LEU A 54 -20.83 0.95 6.25
N ALA A 55 -21.54 1.70 7.11
CA ALA A 55 -22.21 1.18 8.29
C ALA A 55 -23.27 0.12 7.95
N SER A 56 -23.91 0.27 6.79
CA SER A 56 -24.76 -0.79 6.21
C SER A 56 -23.92 -1.99 5.74
N GLN A 57 -22.72 -1.75 5.23
CA GLN A 57 -21.75 -2.78 4.87
C GLN A 57 -21.03 -3.36 6.10
N LEU A 58 -20.99 -2.70 7.26
CA LEU A 58 -20.35 -3.16 8.50
C LEU A 58 -20.99 -4.47 8.96
N LEU A 59 -22.32 -4.57 8.81
CA LEU A 59 -23.06 -5.80 9.02
C LEU A 59 -22.65 -6.92 8.05
N GLU A 60 -22.22 -6.60 6.83
CA GLU A 60 -21.60 -7.56 5.90
C GLU A 60 -20.11 -7.80 6.19
N LEU A 61 -19.40 -6.78 6.68
CA LEU A 61 -17.97 -6.80 6.97
C LEU A 61 -17.68 -7.57 8.25
N LEU A 62 -18.59 -7.64 9.22
CA LEU A 62 -18.41 -8.40 10.47
C LEU A 62 -18.33 -9.92 10.22
N PRO A 63 -19.25 -10.55 9.46
CA PRO A 63 -19.09 -11.93 9.00
C PRO A 63 -17.79 -12.12 8.19
N ARG A 64 -17.47 -11.19 7.27
CA ARG A 64 -16.23 -11.25 6.48
C ARG A 64 -14.98 -11.12 7.35
N LYS A 65 -14.98 -10.25 8.36
CA LYS A 65 -13.90 -10.09 9.35
C LYS A 65 -13.70 -11.38 10.13
N THR A 66 -14.79 -12.04 10.52
CA THR A 66 -14.74 -13.33 11.21
C THR A 66 -14.16 -14.42 10.32
N GLN A 67 -14.65 -14.53 9.09
CA GLN A 67 -14.15 -15.49 8.09
C GLN A 67 -12.67 -15.24 7.75
N LEU A 68 -12.30 -13.98 7.49
CA LEU A 68 -10.93 -13.57 7.19
C LEU A 68 -10.02 -13.87 8.38
N THR A 69 -10.49 -13.65 9.62
CA THR A 69 -9.74 -13.98 10.84
C THR A 69 -9.54 -15.48 11.01
N ALA A 70 -10.53 -16.30 10.67
CA ALA A 70 -10.38 -17.75 10.68
C ALA A 70 -9.37 -18.21 9.62
N LEU A 71 -9.55 -17.77 8.37
CA LEU A 71 -8.64 -18.09 7.27
C LEU A 71 -7.20 -17.69 7.57
N TYR A 72 -7.00 -16.50 8.13
CA TYR A 72 -5.66 -16.03 8.47
C TYR A 72 -5.00 -16.82 9.59
N LYS A 73 -5.77 -17.26 10.59
CA LYS A 73 -5.26 -18.20 11.60
C LYS A 73 -4.82 -19.51 10.95
N ASP A 74 -5.60 -20.04 10.01
CA ASP A 74 -5.25 -21.26 9.28
C ASP A 74 -3.98 -21.06 8.44
N VAL A 75 -3.85 -19.94 7.72
CA VAL A 75 -2.65 -19.56 6.98
C VAL A 75 -1.43 -19.48 7.91
N LEU A 76 -1.57 -18.84 9.07
CA LEU A 76 -0.49 -18.75 10.04
C LEU A 76 -0.09 -20.11 10.60
N VAL A 77 -1.03 -21.03 10.81
CA VAL A 77 -0.75 -22.41 11.26
C VAL A 77 -0.05 -23.19 10.16
N ASN A 78 -0.59 -23.22 8.94
CA ASN A 78 -0.02 -23.94 7.80
C ASN A 78 1.36 -23.43 7.40
N ARG A 79 1.63 -22.14 7.65
CA ARG A 79 2.95 -21.54 7.45
C ARG A 79 3.99 -21.99 8.49
N ARG A 80 3.60 -22.43 9.70
CA ARG A 80 4.57 -22.79 10.76
C ARG A 80 5.58 -23.85 10.31
N ASP A 81 5.16 -24.75 9.44
CA ASP A 81 6.01 -25.81 8.90
C ASP A 81 6.92 -25.32 7.74
N MET A 82 6.71 -24.09 7.26
CA MET A 82 7.55 -23.39 6.27
C MET A 82 8.53 -22.48 7.01
N ASP A 83 9.49 -23.10 7.71
CA ASP A 83 10.22 -22.52 8.85
C ASP A 83 11.32 -21.48 8.52
N THR A 84 11.24 -20.79 7.38
CA THR A 84 12.11 -19.63 7.13
C THR A 84 11.32 -18.54 6.44
N ARG A 85 11.30 -17.34 7.06
CA ARG A 85 11.00 -16.11 6.30
C ARG A 85 11.90 -16.15 5.08
N PRO A 86 11.35 -16.09 3.85
CA PRO A 86 12.17 -15.97 2.67
C PRO A 86 13.14 -14.83 2.96
N VAL A 87 14.43 -15.17 3.00
CA VAL A 87 15.49 -14.18 3.21
C VAL A 87 15.18 -13.10 2.20
N GLU A 88 15.03 -11.86 2.68
CA GLU A 88 14.89 -10.71 1.79
C GLU A 88 15.94 -10.90 0.72
N LEU A 89 15.50 -11.02 -0.54
CA LEU A 89 16.34 -11.52 -1.61
C LEU A 89 17.69 -10.78 -1.48
N PRO A 90 18.79 -11.49 -1.15
CA PRO A 90 20.07 -10.84 -0.94
C PRO A 90 20.63 -10.55 -2.31
N ILE A 91 19.94 -9.66 -3.02
CA ILE A 91 20.35 -9.22 -4.32
C ILE A 91 21.26 -8.03 -4.04
N PRO A 92 22.56 -8.10 -4.35
CA PRO A 92 23.43 -6.93 -4.38
C PRO A 92 23.05 -6.10 -5.61
N ILE A 93 21.80 -5.66 -5.66
CA ILE A 93 21.32 -4.68 -6.62
C ILE A 93 21.81 -3.35 -6.08
N ALA A 94 22.79 -2.78 -6.76
CA ALA A 94 23.07 -1.35 -6.67
C ALA A 94 21.81 -0.59 -7.09
N GLU A 95 21.54 0.57 -6.49
CA GLU A 95 20.33 1.34 -6.75
C GLU A 95 20.09 1.56 -8.25
N GLU A 96 21.17 1.83 -8.99
CA GLU A 96 21.16 2.05 -10.42
C GLU A 96 20.59 0.86 -11.19
N ASN A 97 20.89 -0.37 -10.77
CA ASN A 97 20.37 -1.59 -11.40
C ASN A 97 18.87 -1.76 -11.14
N LEU A 98 18.38 -1.36 -9.95
CA LEU A 98 16.96 -1.39 -9.63
C LEU A 98 16.18 -0.39 -10.49
N VAL A 99 16.73 0.83 -10.61
CA VAL A 99 16.15 1.90 -11.42
C VAL A 99 16.12 1.48 -12.88
N MET A 100 17.22 0.94 -13.40
CA MET A 100 17.29 0.43 -14.78
C MET A 100 16.29 -0.70 -15.03
N PHE A 101 16.10 -1.60 -14.07
CA PHE A 101 15.08 -2.64 -14.18
C PHE A 101 13.67 -2.07 -14.18
N GLY A 102 13.35 -1.12 -13.29
CA GLY A 102 12.08 -0.39 -13.32
C GLY A 102 11.82 0.26 -14.69
N ARG A 103 12.86 0.87 -15.28
CA ARG A 103 12.81 1.43 -16.65
C ARG A 103 12.56 0.39 -17.73
N GLN A 104 13.22 -0.76 -17.64
CA GLN A 104 13.01 -1.87 -18.58
C GLN A 104 11.60 -2.43 -18.48
N LEU A 105 11.06 -2.62 -17.27
CA LEU A 105 9.66 -3.04 -17.07
C LEU A 105 8.69 -2.02 -17.68
N MET A 106 8.92 -0.73 -17.44
CA MET A 106 8.13 0.35 -18.04
C MET A 106 8.13 0.31 -19.56
N MET A 107 9.27 0.07 -20.19
CA MET A 107 9.36 -0.03 -21.65
C MET A 107 8.75 -1.32 -22.19
N ALA A 108 9.15 -2.48 -21.65
CA ALA A 108 8.85 -3.79 -22.21
C ALA A 108 7.40 -4.22 -21.96
N LEU A 109 6.88 -3.98 -20.76
CA LEU A 109 5.55 -4.44 -20.38
C LEU A 109 4.49 -3.36 -20.57
N TRP A 110 4.86 -2.09 -20.39
CA TRP A 110 3.89 -1.00 -20.24
C TRP A 110 3.93 0.02 -21.36
N LYS A 111 4.83 -0.15 -22.34
CA LYS A 111 4.98 0.74 -23.50
C LYS A 111 5.06 2.21 -23.07
N TYR A 112 5.75 2.45 -21.96
CA TYR A 112 5.88 3.75 -21.33
C TYR A 112 6.59 4.74 -22.27
N VAL A 113 5.99 5.92 -22.45
CA VAL A 113 6.49 6.96 -23.35
C VAL A 113 7.31 7.98 -22.57
N TRP A 114 8.63 7.94 -22.73
CA TRP A 114 9.56 8.80 -22.00
C TRP A 114 9.45 10.29 -22.37
N ASP A 115 9.03 10.62 -23.59
CA ASP A 115 8.90 12.02 -24.04
C ASP A 115 7.90 12.83 -23.21
N VAL A 116 6.91 12.14 -22.61
CA VAL A 116 5.88 12.74 -21.76
C VAL A 116 5.91 12.18 -20.34
N GLY A 117 6.99 11.48 -19.97
CA GLY A 117 7.07 10.72 -18.73
C GLY A 117 8.36 10.93 -17.94
N ARG A 118 8.28 10.78 -16.62
CA ARG A 118 9.43 10.77 -15.72
C ARG A 118 9.33 9.66 -14.68
N TYR A 119 10.51 9.19 -14.27
CA TYR A 119 10.69 8.21 -13.21
C TYR A 119 11.72 8.75 -12.22
N ASP A 120 11.25 9.26 -11.08
CA ASP A 120 12.07 9.98 -10.12
C ASP A 120 12.04 9.33 -8.73
N GLU A 121 13.12 9.47 -7.95
CA GLU A 121 13.18 8.98 -6.56
C GLU A 121 12.37 9.89 -5.62
N LEU A 122 11.59 9.27 -4.71
CA LEU A 122 10.97 9.92 -3.56
C LEU A 122 10.94 9.00 -2.34
N PRO A 123 10.98 9.56 -1.11
CA PRO A 123 10.83 8.77 0.11
C PRO A 123 9.50 8.01 0.22
N HIS A 124 8.43 8.59 -0.33
CA HIS A 124 7.09 8.01 -0.40
C HIS A 124 6.63 8.08 -1.86
N PRO A 125 6.63 6.96 -2.59
CA PRO A 125 6.28 6.96 -3.99
C PRO A 125 4.79 7.22 -4.17
N PHE A 126 4.45 7.86 -5.29
CA PHE A 126 3.08 8.09 -5.77
C PHE A 126 3.13 8.18 -7.32
N GLY A 127 2.03 7.89 -8.01
CA GLY A 127 1.98 7.89 -9.47
C GLY A 127 0.64 8.37 -10.03
N GLY A 128 0.65 8.88 -11.27
CA GLY A 128 -0.55 9.24 -12.04
C GLY A 128 -1.11 10.64 -11.81
N MET A 129 -0.42 11.52 -11.06
CA MET A 129 -0.97 12.81 -10.60
C MET A 129 -1.36 13.78 -11.73
N VAL A 130 -0.82 13.57 -12.93
CA VAL A 130 -1.11 14.38 -14.12
C VAL A 130 -1.49 13.41 -15.23
N MET A 131 -2.62 13.65 -15.89
CA MET A 131 -3.17 12.73 -16.91
C MET A 131 -2.36 12.79 -18.22
N GLU A 132 -1.87 13.97 -18.54
CA GLU A 132 -1.08 14.29 -19.73
C GLU A 132 0.38 13.84 -19.60
N ALA A 133 0.86 13.61 -18.38
CA ALA A 133 2.24 13.28 -18.10
C ALA A 133 2.36 12.00 -17.28
N LEU A 134 3.16 11.08 -17.79
CA LEU A 134 3.51 9.83 -17.13
C LEU A 134 4.44 10.09 -15.94
N GLN A 135 3.93 10.60 -14.82
CA GLN A 135 4.77 10.81 -13.63
C GLN A 135 4.71 9.58 -12.74
N MET A 136 5.83 8.87 -12.66
CA MET A 136 6.03 7.74 -11.76
C MET A 136 7.15 8.04 -10.79
N LYS A 137 7.02 7.52 -9.57
CA LYS A 137 8.01 7.69 -8.52
C LYS A 137 8.42 6.32 -7.99
N TYR A 138 9.69 6.19 -7.62
CA TYR A 138 10.19 5.03 -6.90
C TYR A 138 10.77 5.47 -5.56
N CYS A 139 10.91 4.53 -4.64
CA CYS A 139 11.65 4.76 -3.41
C CYS A 139 12.84 3.80 -3.34
N TRP A 140 13.92 4.25 -2.74
CA TRP A 140 15.02 3.40 -2.33
C TRP A 140 14.93 3.11 -0.83
N LEU A 141 14.76 1.83 -0.49
CA LEU A 141 14.66 1.35 0.88
C LEU A 141 15.90 0.51 1.15
N PRO A 142 16.88 0.99 1.94
CA PRO A 142 18.11 0.25 2.27
C PRO A 142 17.85 -1.16 2.82
N ASP A 143 16.70 -1.35 3.47
CA ASP A 143 16.23 -2.56 4.15
C ASP A 143 15.15 -3.34 3.37
N SER A 144 14.81 -2.96 2.13
CA SER A 144 13.81 -3.67 1.32
C SER A 144 13.96 -3.48 -0.20
N ARG A 145 14.76 -4.30 -0.89
CA ARG A 145 14.86 -4.23 -2.37
C ARG A 145 13.57 -4.62 -3.08
N ILE A 146 12.90 -5.65 -2.57
CA ILE A 146 11.61 -6.11 -3.08
C ILE A 146 10.53 -5.03 -2.84
N GLY A 147 10.55 -4.39 -1.67
CA GLY A 147 9.63 -3.30 -1.36
C GLY A 147 9.70 -2.17 -2.37
N CYS A 148 10.90 -1.79 -2.82
CA CYS A 148 11.09 -0.78 -3.86
C CYS A 148 10.47 -1.18 -5.21
N LEU A 149 10.62 -2.45 -5.61
CA LEU A 149 10.00 -2.97 -6.83
C LEU A 149 8.49 -2.97 -6.72
N LEU A 150 7.96 -3.53 -5.64
CA LEU A 150 6.52 -3.58 -5.35
C LEU A 150 5.90 -2.18 -5.36
N ALA A 151 6.57 -1.20 -4.77
CA ALA A 151 6.13 0.18 -4.80
C ALA A 151 6.08 0.74 -6.23
N THR A 152 7.12 0.52 -7.04
CA THR A 152 7.13 0.93 -8.45
C THR A 152 5.96 0.31 -9.24
N ILE A 153 5.67 -0.97 -8.99
CA ILE A 153 4.58 -1.71 -9.64
C ILE A 153 3.21 -1.20 -9.19
N HIS A 154 3.06 -0.89 -7.90
CA HIS A 154 1.85 -0.32 -7.33
C HIS A 154 1.53 1.03 -7.99
N GLU A 155 2.51 1.95 -8.03
CA GLU A 155 2.31 3.27 -8.66
C GLU A 155 2.05 3.21 -10.17
N ARG A 156 2.53 2.16 -10.82
CA ARG A 156 2.20 1.91 -12.22
C ARG A 156 0.71 1.61 -12.41
N GLY A 157 0.11 0.83 -11.52
CA GLY A 157 -1.33 0.53 -11.55
C GLY A 157 -2.16 1.81 -11.60
N HIS A 158 -1.86 2.70 -10.65
CA HIS A 158 -2.43 4.04 -10.55
C HIS A 158 -2.23 4.87 -11.80
N THR A 159 -1.00 4.91 -12.30
CA THR A 159 -0.64 5.68 -13.49
C THR A 159 -1.38 5.17 -14.72
N GLN A 160 -1.40 3.85 -14.96
CA GLN A 160 -2.08 3.29 -16.11
C GLN A 160 -3.59 3.50 -16.04
N TYR A 161 -4.20 3.28 -14.88
CA TYR A 161 -5.63 3.46 -14.72
C TYR A 161 -6.03 4.90 -15.06
N ARG A 162 -5.35 5.87 -14.46
CA ARG A 162 -5.60 7.29 -14.74
C ARG A 162 -5.42 7.64 -16.20
N GLN A 163 -4.36 7.19 -16.86
CA GLN A 163 -4.18 7.45 -18.29
C GLN A 163 -5.29 6.93 -19.21
N ASN A 164 -6.01 5.90 -18.77
CA ASN A 164 -7.09 5.30 -19.55
C ASN A 164 -8.49 5.78 -19.09
N CYS A 165 -8.57 6.73 -18.16
CA CYS A 165 -9.81 7.38 -17.77
C CYS A 165 -10.22 8.41 -18.83
N GLY A 166 -10.98 7.95 -19.82
CA GLY A 166 -11.61 8.79 -20.85
C GLY A 166 -10.70 9.20 -22.00
N SER A 167 -11.25 9.95 -22.96
CA SER A 167 -10.50 10.41 -24.14
C SER A 167 -9.69 11.67 -23.83
N ARG A 168 -8.64 11.92 -24.62
CA ARG A 168 -7.81 13.13 -24.50
C ARG A 168 -8.61 14.44 -24.61
N GLU A 169 -9.72 14.43 -25.35
CA GLU A 169 -10.59 15.59 -25.56
C GLU A 169 -11.41 15.94 -24.32
N LEU A 170 -11.57 14.99 -23.40
CA LEU A 170 -12.37 15.14 -22.18
C LEU A 170 -11.50 15.35 -20.93
N LEU A 171 -10.19 15.55 -21.08
CA LEU A 171 -9.31 15.82 -19.95
C LEU A 171 -9.79 17.03 -19.15
N GLY A 172 -9.78 16.88 -17.83
CA GLY A 172 -10.35 17.86 -16.89
C GLY A 172 -11.87 17.79 -16.72
N GLN A 173 -12.57 16.88 -17.41
CA GLN A 173 -13.97 16.57 -17.13
C GLN A 173 -14.08 15.49 -16.04
N PRO A 174 -15.15 15.50 -15.21
CA PRO A 174 -15.35 14.50 -14.16
C PRO A 174 -15.35 13.05 -14.66
N VAL A 175 -15.77 12.81 -15.90
CA VAL A 175 -15.76 11.47 -16.53
C VAL A 175 -14.34 10.92 -16.76
N CYS A 176 -13.33 11.79 -16.75
CA CYS A 176 -11.91 11.43 -16.84
C CYS A 176 -11.24 11.29 -15.47
N GLU A 177 -11.97 11.45 -14.37
CA GLU A 177 -11.46 11.18 -13.03
C GLU A 177 -11.54 9.68 -12.70
N ALA A 178 -10.75 9.26 -11.73
CA ALA A 178 -10.86 7.92 -11.17
C ALA A 178 -12.25 7.75 -10.55
N HIS A 179 -12.95 6.65 -10.87
CA HIS A 179 -14.32 6.45 -10.40
C HIS A 179 -14.41 6.42 -8.86
N SER A 180 -13.45 5.77 -8.20
CA SER A 180 -13.29 5.81 -6.74
C SER A 180 -11.88 5.40 -6.35
N MET A 181 -11.47 5.75 -5.13
CA MET A 181 -10.19 5.27 -4.57
C MET A 181 -10.13 3.75 -4.48
N THR A 182 -11.25 3.06 -4.19
CA THR A 182 -11.29 1.59 -4.16
C THR A 182 -10.94 0.98 -5.51
N ILE A 183 -11.52 1.51 -6.60
CA ILE A 183 -11.18 1.03 -7.94
C ILE A 183 -9.74 1.40 -8.27
N HIS A 184 -9.28 2.60 -7.91
CA HIS A 184 -7.91 3.05 -8.11
C HIS A 184 -6.88 2.12 -7.42
N GLU A 185 -7.07 1.81 -6.14
CA GLU A 185 -6.23 0.87 -5.37
C GLU A 185 -6.27 -0.57 -5.88
N SER A 186 -7.36 -1.01 -6.52
CA SER A 186 -7.42 -2.35 -7.11
C SER A 186 -6.54 -2.54 -8.35
N GLN A 187 -5.96 -1.46 -8.90
CA GLN A 187 -5.15 -1.50 -10.12
C GLN A 187 -3.70 -1.87 -9.87
N SER A 188 -3.26 -2.01 -8.61
CA SER A 188 -1.91 -2.50 -8.31
C SER A 188 -1.79 -3.98 -8.66
N HIS A 189 -0.92 -4.31 -9.62
CA HIS A 189 -0.79 -5.66 -10.17
C HIS A 189 -0.06 -6.63 -9.22
N LEU A 190 -0.43 -7.91 -9.31
CA LEU A 190 0.23 -9.02 -8.62
C LEU A 190 1.64 -9.29 -9.18
N VAL A 191 2.59 -9.61 -8.30
CA VAL A 191 4.01 -9.91 -8.61
C VAL A 191 4.18 -10.99 -9.68
N GLU A 192 3.25 -11.95 -9.74
CA GLU A 192 3.32 -13.11 -10.63
C GLU A 192 3.46 -12.71 -12.11
N TYR A 193 2.89 -11.58 -12.52
CA TYR A 193 2.96 -11.05 -13.89
C TYR A 193 4.35 -10.54 -14.31
N LEU A 194 5.28 -10.39 -13.38
CA LEU A 194 6.59 -9.76 -13.61
C LEU A 194 7.75 -10.74 -13.62
N THR A 195 7.44 -11.99 -13.27
CA THR A 195 8.44 -13.01 -13.03
C THR A 195 9.31 -13.38 -14.24
N PRO A 196 8.77 -13.43 -15.47
CA PRO A 196 9.60 -13.60 -16.66
C PRO A 196 10.62 -12.45 -16.82
N ALA A 197 10.19 -11.20 -16.62
CA ALA A 197 11.05 -10.03 -16.77
C ALA A 197 12.13 -9.93 -15.68
N LEU A 198 11.82 -10.37 -14.46
CA LEU A 198 12.79 -10.49 -13.35
C LEU A 198 13.95 -11.43 -13.72
N ARG A 199 13.67 -12.56 -14.38
CA ARG A 199 14.69 -13.52 -14.80
C ARG A 199 15.62 -12.94 -15.86
N ASP A 200 15.06 -12.27 -16.86
CA ASP A 200 15.83 -11.72 -17.98
C ASP A 200 16.80 -10.61 -17.53
N SER A 201 16.42 -9.85 -16.50
CA SER A 201 17.14 -8.64 -16.10
C SER A 201 18.18 -8.86 -15.02
N PHE A 202 18.00 -9.87 -14.16
CA PHE A 202 18.90 -10.10 -13.02
C PHE A 202 19.76 -11.36 -13.13
N SER A 203 19.77 -11.99 -14.32
CA SER A 203 20.42 -13.29 -14.58
C SER A 203 19.82 -14.43 -13.76
N ASP A 204 20.24 -15.67 -14.06
CA ASP A 204 19.73 -16.88 -13.40
C ASP A 204 20.31 -17.00 -11.98
N GLN A 205 19.79 -16.18 -11.06
CA GLN A 205 20.16 -16.24 -9.65
C GLN A 205 19.27 -17.24 -8.93
N PRO A 206 19.83 -18.17 -8.13
CA PRO A 206 19.04 -19.10 -7.34
C PRO A 206 18.05 -18.42 -6.39
N ALA A 207 18.26 -17.15 -6.05
CA ALA A 207 17.35 -16.34 -5.25
C ALA A 207 16.13 -15.85 -6.05
N LEU A 208 16.27 -15.62 -7.37
CA LEU A 208 15.27 -14.96 -8.22
C LEU A 208 14.40 -15.93 -9.03
N THR A 209 14.19 -17.14 -8.50
CA THR A 209 13.22 -18.05 -9.11
C THR A 209 11.81 -17.54 -8.90
N VAL A 210 10.92 -17.89 -9.82
CA VAL A 210 9.49 -17.53 -9.75
C VAL A 210 8.89 -17.93 -8.41
N ASP A 211 9.11 -19.18 -8.05
CA ASP A 211 8.62 -19.76 -6.80
C ASP A 211 9.10 -18.98 -5.57
N LYS A 212 10.37 -18.56 -5.53
CA LYS A 212 10.90 -17.78 -4.39
C LYS A 212 10.39 -16.35 -4.37
N ALA A 213 10.26 -15.70 -5.52
CA ALA A 213 9.70 -14.36 -5.62
C ALA A 213 8.24 -14.35 -5.13
N CYS A 214 7.42 -15.27 -5.62
CA CYS A 214 6.02 -15.42 -5.18
C CYS A 214 5.93 -15.74 -3.69
N LYS A 215 6.69 -16.72 -3.19
CA LYS A 215 6.72 -17.05 -1.76
C LYS A 215 7.16 -15.89 -0.88
N THR A 216 8.07 -15.03 -1.37
CA THR A 216 8.54 -13.85 -0.64
C THR A 216 7.49 -12.75 -0.63
N SER A 217 6.82 -12.48 -1.75
CA SER A 217 5.77 -11.46 -1.82
C SER A 217 4.49 -11.87 -1.09
N GLN A 218 4.16 -13.16 -1.09
CA GLN A 218 2.98 -13.73 -0.42
C GLN A 218 3.28 -14.14 1.02
N TRP A 219 4.45 -13.76 1.56
CA TRP A 219 4.80 -14.10 2.94
C TRP A 219 3.98 -13.28 3.92
N VAL A 220 3.13 -13.98 4.66
CA VAL A 220 2.24 -13.39 5.65
C VAL A 220 2.90 -13.33 7.02
N ALA A 221 2.92 -12.20 7.73
CA ALA A 221 3.36 -12.10 9.12
C ALA A 221 2.75 -10.89 9.85
N CYS A 222 2.21 -11.10 11.06
CA CYS A 222 1.69 -10.00 11.86
C CYS A 222 2.78 -9.00 12.27
N GLY A 223 2.51 -7.73 12.03
CA GLY A 223 3.28 -6.61 12.56
C GLY A 223 2.39 -5.46 13.02
N TYR A 224 3.07 -4.36 13.38
CA TYR A 224 2.46 -3.15 13.92
C TYR A 224 2.41 -1.99 12.94
N ASN A 225 3.02 -2.10 11.75
CA ASN A 225 3.15 -0.98 10.82
C ASN A 225 2.44 -1.32 9.53
N ARG A 226 1.21 -0.80 9.36
CA ARG A 226 0.34 -0.98 8.19
C ARG A 226 1.09 -0.97 6.86
N VAL A 227 2.03 -0.03 6.65
CA VAL A 227 2.73 0.15 5.36
C VAL A 227 3.75 -0.97 5.10
N LYS A 228 4.24 -1.64 6.15
CA LYS A 228 5.17 -2.77 6.06
C LYS A 228 4.49 -4.13 6.26
N GLU A 229 3.17 -4.16 6.43
CA GLU A 229 2.41 -5.41 6.58
C GLU A 229 2.27 -6.15 5.24
N ASP A 230 2.03 -7.45 5.33
CA ASP A 230 1.61 -8.24 4.17
C ASP A 230 0.16 -7.92 3.75
N GLU A 231 -0.18 -8.33 2.54
CA GLU A 231 -1.50 -8.10 1.92
C GLU A 231 -2.66 -8.65 2.75
N GLY A 232 -2.46 -9.79 3.42
CA GLY A 232 -3.44 -10.35 4.35
C GLY A 232 -3.60 -9.41 5.54
N SER A 233 -2.53 -9.20 6.30
CA SER A 233 -2.51 -8.44 7.56
C SER A 233 -2.97 -6.98 7.42
N CYS A 234 -2.70 -6.33 6.28
CA CYS A 234 -3.03 -4.93 6.05
C CYS A 234 -4.54 -4.64 6.21
N SER A 235 -5.40 -5.59 5.86
CA SER A 235 -6.86 -5.43 5.96
C SER A 235 -7.33 -5.21 7.41
N TRP A 236 -6.71 -5.86 8.40
CA TRP A 236 -7.05 -5.63 9.82
C TRP A 236 -6.64 -4.24 10.30
N HIS A 237 -5.53 -3.70 9.82
CA HIS A 237 -5.13 -2.34 10.13
C HIS A 237 -6.13 -1.31 9.59
N ILE A 238 -6.72 -1.57 8.42
CA ILE A 238 -7.78 -0.73 7.85
C ILE A 238 -9.06 -0.86 8.68
N LEU A 239 -9.49 -2.09 9.01
CA LEU A 239 -10.68 -2.31 9.84
C LEU A 239 -10.57 -1.66 11.22
N LEU A 240 -9.41 -1.73 11.86
CA LEU A 240 -9.17 -1.08 13.15
C LEU A 240 -9.28 0.46 13.05
N ARG A 241 -8.71 1.06 12.00
CA ARG A 241 -8.79 2.51 11.77
C ARG A 241 -10.22 2.93 11.51
N TYR A 242 -10.92 2.19 10.65
CA TYR A 242 -12.33 2.41 10.36
C TYR A 242 -13.18 2.37 11.64
N GLU A 243 -13.01 1.36 12.50
CA GLU A 243 -13.73 1.27 13.78
C GLU A 243 -13.45 2.47 14.71
N ILE A 244 -12.21 2.97 14.74
CA ILE A 244 -11.84 4.17 15.50
C ILE A 244 -12.46 5.43 14.89
N GLU A 245 -12.39 5.57 13.57
CA GLU A 245 -12.90 6.73 12.82
C GLU A 245 -14.42 6.84 12.93
N CYS A 246 -15.16 5.72 12.82
CA CYS A 246 -16.60 5.67 13.07
C CYS A 246 -16.93 6.17 14.48
N ASN A 247 -16.27 5.66 15.53
CA ASN A 247 -16.51 6.15 16.90
C ASN A 247 -16.20 7.64 17.06
N VAL A 248 -15.19 8.18 16.35
CA VAL A 248 -14.87 9.61 16.41
C VAL A 248 -15.91 10.47 15.70
N VAL A 249 -16.44 10.01 14.56
CA VAL A 249 -17.35 10.78 13.70
C VAL A 249 -18.82 10.66 14.12
N GLU A 250 -19.24 9.47 14.56
CA GLU A 250 -20.64 9.14 14.87
C GLU A 250 -21.03 9.38 16.34
N ASP A 251 -20.07 9.47 17.27
CA ASP A 251 -20.30 9.96 18.65
C ASP A 251 -20.42 11.50 18.70
#